data_AF-A0A7S2Q0X6-F1
#
_entry.id   AF-A0A7S2Q0X6-F1
#
_cell.length_a   1.000
_cell.length_b   1.000
_cell.length_c   1.000
_cell.angle_alpha   90.00
_cell.angle_beta   90.00
_cell.angle_gamma   90.00
#
_symmetry.space_group_name_H-M   'P 1'
#
loop_
_entity.id
_entity.type
_entity.pdbx_description
1 polymer ?
#
loop_
_entity_poly.entity_id
_entity_poly.type
_entity_poly.pdbx_seq_one_letter_code
_entity_poly.pdbx_strand_id
1 'polypeptide(L)'
;PDLGGEFCVTSLGHVQLGLALYCELMIGVLASRAPTCAPAAVAAPSLALVLWTYVEMRRSFDWTRVPFDELLRAQGAKAFDRALPDGEHQDQEAYTQPELLDGTERG
;
A
#
# COMPACT_ATOMS: atom_id res chain seq x y z
N PRO A 1 14.39 10.19 -0.32
CA PRO A 1 12.96 10.12 -0.69
C PRO A 1 12.38 8.84 -0.07
N ASP A 2 11.81 8.94 1.14
CA ASP A 2 11.34 7.79 1.92
C ASP A 2 9.90 7.43 1.55
N LEU A 3 9.68 7.02 0.30
CA LEU A 3 8.38 6.54 -0.20
C LEU A 3 8.30 5.00 -0.16
N GLY A 4 8.81 4.40 0.92
CA GLY A 4 8.86 2.95 1.08
C GLY A 4 7.48 2.28 0.99
N GLY A 5 6.43 2.97 1.45
CA GLY A 5 5.05 2.51 1.34
C GLY A 5 4.57 2.39 -0.12
N GLU A 6 4.79 3.43 -0.93
CA GLU A 6 4.37 3.42 -2.34
C GLU A 6 5.11 2.36 -3.16
N PHE A 7 6.40 2.19 -2.89
CA PHE A 7 7.21 1.15 -3.54
C PHE A 7 6.70 -0.26 -3.18
N CYS A 8 6.34 -0.49 -1.92
CA CYS A 8 5.79 -1.76 -1.48
C CYS A 8 4.49 -2.10 -2.21
N VAL A 9 3.54 -1.15 -2.27
CA VAL A 9 2.25 -1.37 -2.95
C VAL A 9 2.44 -1.58 -4.46
N THR A 10 3.31 -0.80 -5.08
CA THR A 10 3.65 -0.95 -6.49
C THR A 10 4.31 -2.31 -6.77
N SER A 11 5.19 -2.77 -5.89
CA SER A 11 5.84 -4.08 -6.00
C SER A 11 4.83 -5.22 -5.83
N LEU A 12 3.87 -5.07 -4.91
CA LEU A 12 2.81 -6.04 -4.68
C LEU A 12 1.93 -6.21 -5.95
N GLY A 13 1.63 -5.11 -6.64
CA GLY A 13 0.88 -5.15 -7.91
C GLY A 13 1.60 -5.95 -9.00
N HIS A 14 2.92 -5.82 -9.11
CA HIS A 14 3.74 -6.59 -10.05
C HIS A 14 3.76 -8.09 -9.70
N VAL A 15 3.87 -8.43 -8.40
CA VAL A 15 3.83 -9.83 -7.94
C VAL A 15 2.47 -10.46 -8.23
N GLN A 16 1.37 -9.74 -7.98
CA GLN A 16 0.01 -10.20 -8.26
C GLN A 16 -0.20 -10.48 -9.77
N LEU A 17 0.31 -9.59 -10.63
CA LEU A 17 0.29 -9.80 -12.09
C LEU A 17 1.14 -11.01 -12.51
N GLY A 18 2.34 -11.15 -11.95
CA GLY A 18 3.21 -12.31 -12.21
C GLY A 18 2.56 -13.63 -11.79
N LEU A 19 1.83 -13.63 -10.67
CA LEU A 19 1.08 -14.80 -10.21
C LEU A 19 -0.08 -15.15 -11.17
N ALA A 20 -0.80 -14.15 -11.67
CA ALA A 20 -1.87 -14.36 -12.66
C ALA A 20 -1.33 -15.01 -13.94
N LEU A 21 -0.23 -14.47 -14.48
CA LEU A 21 0.45 -15.03 -15.65
C LEU A 21 0.93 -16.46 -15.40
N TYR A 22 1.52 -16.72 -14.22
CA TYR A 22 1.94 -18.07 -13.84
C TYR A 22 0.76 -19.06 -13.83
N CYS A 23 -0.37 -18.70 -13.23
CA CYS A 23 -1.56 -19.54 -13.21
C CYS A 23 -2.07 -19.83 -14.63
N GLU A 24 -2.13 -18.83 -15.50
CA GLU A 24 -2.56 -18.98 -16.90
C GLU A 24 -1.63 -19.93 -17.68
N LEU A 25 -0.31 -19.72 -17.57
CA LEU A 25 0.70 -20.58 -18.19
C LEU A 25 0.60 -22.01 -17.68
N MET A 26 0.45 -22.21 -16.37
CA MET A 26 0.34 -23.55 -15.80
C MET A 26 -0.94 -24.25 -16.26
N ILE A 27 -2.08 -23.56 -16.33
CA ILE A 27 -3.30 -24.15 -16.90
C ILE A 27 -3.06 -24.63 -18.34
N GLY A 28 -2.37 -23.84 -19.17
CA GLY A 28 -1.98 -24.23 -20.53
C GLY A 28 -1.02 -25.43 -20.57
N VAL A 29 -0.04 -25.48 -19.68
CA VAL A 29 0.89 -26.61 -19.56
C VAL A 29 0.16 -27.87 -19.13
N LEU A 30 -0.73 -27.80 -18.13
CA LEU A 30 -1.51 -28.94 -17.69
C LEU A 30 -2.50 -29.40 -18.77
N ALA A 31 -3.11 -28.49 -19.52
CA ALA A 31 -4.00 -28.84 -20.64
C ALA A 31 -3.26 -29.54 -21.79
N SER A 32 -2.02 -29.15 -22.09
CA SER A 32 -1.22 -29.75 -23.16
C SER A 32 -0.55 -31.07 -22.77
N ARG A 33 -0.24 -31.27 -21.48
CA ARG A 33 0.47 -32.46 -21.00
C ARG A 33 -0.43 -33.55 -20.43
N ALA A 34 -1.63 -33.21 -19.99
CA ALA A 34 -2.51 -34.20 -19.39
C ALA A 34 -3.28 -34.99 -20.46
N PRO A 35 -3.43 -36.32 -20.30
CA PRO A 35 -4.27 -37.13 -21.18
C PRO A 35 -5.78 -36.83 -21.00
N THR A 36 -6.15 -36.06 -19.98
CA THR A 36 -7.53 -35.67 -19.66
C THR A 36 -7.56 -34.18 -19.28
N CYS A 37 -8.69 -33.49 -19.50
CA CYS A 37 -8.85 -32.07 -19.13
C CYS A 37 -9.11 -31.84 -17.62
N ALA A 38 -9.21 -32.90 -16.82
CA ALA A 38 -9.47 -32.82 -15.38
C ALA A 38 -8.50 -31.90 -14.60
N PRO A 39 -7.17 -31.96 -14.78
CA PRO A 39 -6.26 -31.11 -14.01
C PRO A 39 -6.32 -29.64 -14.42
N ALA A 40 -6.68 -29.33 -15.67
CA ALA A 40 -6.93 -27.96 -16.10
C ALA A 40 -8.22 -27.40 -15.47
N ALA A 41 -9.27 -28.22 -15.36
CA ALA A 41 -10.53 -27.83 -14.73
C ALA A 41 -10.38 -27.55 -13.22
N VAL A 42 -9.50 -28.29 -12.52
CA VAL A 42 -9.19 -28.04 -11.10
C VAL A 42 -8.34 -26.79 -10.91
N ALA A 43 -7.53 -26.41 -11.91
CA ALA A 43 -6.71 -25.21 -11.87
C ALA A 43 -7.47 -23.93 -12.30
N ALA A 44 -8.54 -24.03 -13.07
CA ALA A 44 -9.38 -22.87 -13.45
C ALA A 44 -9.88 -22.00 -12.27
N PRO A 45 -10.36 -22.54 -11.12
CA PRO A 45 -10.81 -21.71 -10.01
C PRO A 45 -9.69 -20.90 -9.35
N SER A 46 -8.44 -21.38 -9.38
CA SER A 46 -7.33 -20.61 -8.80
C SER A 46 -7.04 -19.37 -9.64
N LEU A 47 -7.10 -19.46 -10.98
CA LEU A 47 -6.97 -18.30 -11.86
C LEU A 47 -8.11 -17.29 -11.64
N ALA A 48 -9.35 -17.75 -11.49
CA ALA A 48 -10.48 -16.87 -11.22
C ALA A 48 -10.31 -16.09 -9.90
N LEU A 49 -9.82 -16.75 -8.84
CA LEU A 49 -9.55 -16.11 -7.56
C LEU A 49 -8.42 -15.08 -7.65
N VAL A 50 -7.33 -15.39 -8.37
CA VAL A 50 -6.22 -14.45 -8.58
C VAL A 50 -6.66 -13.21 -9.36
N LEU A 51 -7.50 -13.39 -10.39
CA LEU A 51 -8.05 -12.25 -11.14
C LEU A 51 -9.01 -11.40 -10.29
N TRP A 52 -9.87 -12.03 -9.50
CA TRP A 52 -10.76 -11.30 -8.59
C TRP A 52 -9.93 -10.50 -7.58
N THR A 53 -8.99 -11.14 -6.89
CA THR A 53 -8.14 -10.46 -5.90
C THR A 53 -7.32 -9.33 -6.53
N TYR A 54 -6.87 -9.46 -7.79
CA TYR A 54 -6.20 -8.37 -8.51
C TYR A 54 -7.13 -7.16 -8.76
N VAL A 55 -8.38 -7.40 -9.17
CA VAL A 55 -9.37 -6.33 -9.39
C VAL A 55 -9.75 -5.66 -8.07
N GLU A 56 -9.99 -6.47 -7.03
CA GLU A 56 -10.33 -5.98 -5.70
C GLU A 56 -9.19 -5.17 -5.09
N MET A 57 -7.95 -5.62 -5.26
CA MET A 57 -6.78 -4.90 -4.79
C MET A 57 -6.68 -3.51 -5.43
N ARG A 58 -6.97 -3.39 -6.73
CA ARG A 58 -6.98 -2.08 -7.41
C ARG A 58 -8.16 -1.19 -7.04
N ARG A 59 -9.27 -1.77 -6.57
CA ARG A 59 -10.52 -1.03 -6.27
C ARG A 59 -10.62 -0.60 -4.82
N SER A 60 -10.16 -1.44 -3.89
CA SER A 60 -10.37 -1.25 -2.44
C SER A 60 -9.13 -0.73 -1.70
N PHE A 61 -7.92 -0.83 -2.26
CA PHE A 61 -6.75 -0.24 -1.64
C PHE A 61 -6.58 1.22 -2.09
N ASP A 62 -7.20 2.14 -1.36
CA ASP A 62 -6.96 3.58 -1.49
C ASP A 62 -5.76 3.99 -0.61
N TRP A 63 -4.56 3.56 -1.01
CA TRP A 63 -3.32 3.79 -0.25
C TRP A 63 -2.72 5.18 -0.50
N THR A 64 -3.19 5.88 -1.55
CA THR A 64 -2.73 7.23 -1.91
C THR A 64 -3.42 8.31 -1.07
N ARG A 65 -4.59 8.00 -0.51
CA ARG A 65 -5.34 8.91 0.35
C ARG A 65 -5.28 8.43 1.78
N VAL A 66 -4.55 9.19 2.60
CA VAL A 66 -4.66 9.03 4.04
C VAL A 66 -6.08 9.51 4.43
N PRO A 67 -6.93 8.67 5.04
CA PRO A 67 -8.24 9.10 5.51
C PRO A 67 -8.06 10.11 6.64
N PHE A 68 -8.05 11.41 6.28
CA PHE A 68 -7.87 12.51 7.22
C PHE A 68 -8.90 12.47 8.35
N ASP A 69 -10.12 12.02 8.08
CA ASP A 69 -11.16 11.83 9.10
C ASP A 69 -10.76 10.81 10.17
N GLU A 70 -10.09 9.71 9.81
CA GLU A 70 -9.57 8.74 10.79
C GLU A 70 -8.39 9.32 11.57
N LEU A 71 -7.53 10.10 10.91
CA LEU A 71 -6.43 10.78 11.59
C LEU A 71 -6.94 11.80 12.62
N LEU A 72 -7.91 12.64 12.24
CA LEU A 72 -8.49 13.64 13.12
C LEU A 72 -9.20 12.97 14.31
N ARG A 73 -9.92 11.86 14.07
CA ARG A 73 -10.55 11.08 15.15
C ARG A 73 -9.52 10.43 16.07
N ALA A 74 -8.44 9.87 15.52
CA ALA A 74 -7.37 9.27 16.31
C ALA A 74 -6.57 10.31 17.12
N GLN A 75 -6.33 11.50 16.55
CA GLN A 75 -5.66 12.61 17.24
C GLN A 75 -6.57 13.24 18.30
N GLY A 76 -7.86 13.45 18.01
CA GLY A 76 -8.84 13.94 18.97
C GLY A 76 -9.04 12.99 20.15
N ALA A 77 -9.04 11.67 19.91
CA ALA A 77 -9.09 10.67 20.98
C ALA A 77 -7.82 10.69 21.85
N LYS A 78 -6.63 10.84 21.25
CA LYS A 78 -5.37 11.00 21.99
C LYS A 78 -5.29 12.31 22.77
N ALA A 79 -5.88 13.38 22.25
CA ALA A 79 -5.97 14.67 22.94
C ALA A 79 -6.91 14.62 24.16
N PHE A 80 -7.96 13.78 24.10
CA PHE A 80 -8.89 13.58 25.23
C PHE A 80 -8.27 12.76 26.38
N ASP A 81 -7.45 11.74 26.07
CA ASP A 81 -6.72 10.96 27.09
C ASP A 81 -5.51 11.72 27.68
N ARG A 82 -5.01 12.77 27.00
CA ARG A 82 -3.92 13.63 27.47
C ARG A 82 -4.43 14.92 28.11
N ALA A 83 -5.53 14.85 28.86
CA ALA A 83 -5.89 15.88 29.82
C ALA A 83 -5.01 15.73 31.09
N LEU A 84 -3.70 15.90 30.93
CA LEU A 84 -2.72 16.13 32.00
C LEU A 84 -1.91 17.39 31.66
N PRO A 85 -1.42 18.10 32.69
CA PRO A 85 -1.29 19.55 32.72
C PRO A 85 -0.16 20.09 31.83
N ASP A 86 -0.31 21.38 31.46
CA ASP A 86 0.65 22.24 30.76
C ASP A 86 2.11 21.81 30.95
N GLY A 87 2.73 21.41 29.84
CA GLY A 87 4.15 21.07 29.84
C GLY A 87 4.61 20.58 28.48
N GLU A 88 5.29 21.47 27.78
CA GLU A 88 6.20 21.18 26.67
C GLU A 88 5.51 20.71 25.38
N HIS A 89 5.16 21.68 24.52
CA HIS A 89 5.19 21.44 23.08
C HIS A 89 6.59 20.96 22.73
N GLN A 90 6.75 19.65 22.60
CA GLN A 90 7.92 19.06 21.97
C GLN A 90 7.79 19.41 20.50
N ASP A 91 8.20 20.64 20.16
CA ASP A 91 8.37 21.14 18.81
C ASP A 91 9.32 20.17 18.11
N GLN A 92 8.70 19.22 17.42
CA GLN A 92 9.35 18.44 16.37
C GLN A 92 9.96 19.49 15.46
N GLU A 93 11.29 19.61 15.44
CA GLU A 93 12.05 20.62 14.70
C GLU A 93 11.36 20.88 13.36
N ALA A 94 10.55 21.94 13.32
CA ALA A 94 9.79 22.28 12.14
C ALA A 94 10.82 22.48 11.04
N TYR A 95 10.60 21.89 9.86
CA TYR A 95 11.56 21.96 8.76
C TYR A 95 11.93 23.42 8.50
N THR A 96 13.11 23.81 8.97
CA THR A 96 13.65 25.15 8.77
C THR A 96 14.45 25.09 7.49
N GLN A 97 13.96 25.77 6.46
CA GLN A 97 14.69 25.91 5.21
C GLN A 97 16.06 26.54 5.47
N PRO A 98 17.17 25.84 5.20
CA PRO A 98 18.51 26.33 5.55
C PRO A 98 18.88 27.63 4.83
N GLU A 99 18.33 27.87 3.64
CA GLU A 99 18.54 29.09 2.86
C GLU A 99 17.93 30.36 3.48
N LEU A 100 16.97 30.24 4.40
CA LEU A 100 16.37 31.37 5.12
C LEU A 100 17.24 31.89 6.27
N LEU A 101 18.21 31.07 6.74
CA LEU A 101 19.11 31.44 7.82
C LEU A 101 20.27 32.33 7.33
N ASP A 102 20.72 32.15 6.08
CA ASP A 102 21.83 32.91 5.47
C ASP A 102 21.47 34.36 5.07
N GLY A 103 20.18 34.68 4.95
CA GLY A 103 19.71 36.01 4.53
C GLY A 103 19.65 37.06 5.64
N THR A 104 19.78 36.65 6.90
CA THR A 104 19.54 37.51 8.07
C THR A 104 20.83 38.18 8.59
N GLU A 105 22.01 37.76 8.12
CA GLU A 105 23.32 38.30 8.58
C GLU A 105 23.93 39.39 7.67
N ARG A 106 23.18 39.91 6.68
CA ARG A 106 23.65 41.03 5.81
C ARG A 106 22.72 42.25 5.86
N GLY A 107 22.47 42.76 7.07
CA GLY A 107 21.82 44.05 7.33
C GLY A 107 22.74 45.00 8.09
#